data_AF-A0A1J8Q8K6-F1
#
_entry.id   AF-A0A1J8Q8K6-F1
#
_cell.length_a   1.000
_cell.length_b   1.000
_cell.length_c   1.000
_cell.angle_alpha   90.00
_cell.angle_beta   90.00
_cell.angle_gamma   90.00
#
_symmetry.space_group_name_H-M   'P 1'
#
loop_
_entity.id
_entity.type
_entity.pdbx_description
1 polymer ?
#
loop_
_entity_poly.entity_id
_entity_poly.type
_entity_poly.pdbx_seq_one_letter_code
_entity_poly.pdbx_strand_id
1 'polypeptide(L)'
;MPRASVTSDPSSLSPPNPPPSHPPHSNPDPTPTPSPNSPDLQLHLYLNWHSNLRLTLTTSLLINYPSPSFMSLPIKLSVTGLVFTGEVAVAYEGSRGRVHLCVLDDLDPYGPACRRPRSQTSTHPDMDEESGKRDGKPLPVGQRLLPTILIESEIGQADKHVLKNVTRVERFIQDVIRKTVEEELVFPNFHTLIVGDQGR
;
A
#
# COMPACT_ATOMS: atom_id res chain seq x y z
N MET A 1 4.90 72.57 83.65
CA MET A 1 3.96 71.43 83.64
C MET A 1 4.69 70.22 83.09
N PRO A 2 5.18 69.34 83.98
CA PRO A 2 5.94 68.11 83.67
C PRO A 2 4.96 66.92 83.72
N ARG A 3 5.28 65.67 83.36
CA ARG A 3 6.37 64.85 83.89
C ARG A 3 6.31 63.48 83.18
N ALA A 4 7.46 63.05 82.69
CA ALA A 4 7.72 61.65 82.38
C ALA A 4 7.72 60.82 83.68
N SER A 5 7.27 59.57 83.62
CA SER A 5 7.68 58.55 84.58
C SER A 5 7.92 57.22 83.87
N VAL A 6 9.22 56.92 83.83
CA VAL A 6 9.93 55.69 83.50
C VAL A 6 9.68 54.62 84.56
N THR A 7 9.68 53.34 84.16
CA THR A 7 10.27 52.14 84.84
C THR A 7 9.68 50.88 84.19
N SER A 8 10.39 49.79 83.86
CA SER A 8 11.78 49.35 84.05
C SER A 8 11.96 48.00 83.29
N ASP A 9 13.17 47.79 82.75
CA ASP A 9 13.81 46.56 82.20
C ASP A 9 13.62 45.25 83.02
N PRO A 10 14.10 44.03 82.64
CA PRO A 10 15.05 43.67 81.56
C PRO A 10 14.76 42.34 80.78
N SER A 11 15.55 42.13 79.72
CA SER A 11 16.13 40.83 79.28
C SER A 11 15.23 39.65 78.87
N SER A 12 15.24 39.33 77.57
CA SER A 12 15.80 38.04 77.14
C SER A 12 16.36 38.15 75.72
N LEU A 13 17.65 37.85 75.60
CA LEU A 13 18.35 37.60 74.35
C LEU A 13 17.91 36.23 73.84
N SER A 14 17.54 36.14 72.56
CA SER A 14 17.54 34.86 71.82
C SER A 14 17.93 35.11 70.35
N PRO A 15 18.75 34.21 69.77
CA PRO A 15 19.61 34.48 68.61
C PRO A 15 18.86 34.59 67.26
N PRO A 16 19.51 35.12 66.22
CA PRO A 16 18.90 35.31 64.90
C PRO A 16 18.56 33.97 64.23
N ASN A 17 17.38 33.91 63.61
CA ASN A 17 16.95 32.80 62.75
C ASN A 17 18.02 32.51 61.67
N PRO A 18 18.34 31.24 61.37
CA PRO A 18 19.16 30.90 60.22
C PRO A 18 18.42 31.21 58.91
N PRO A 19 19.15 31.54 57.82
CA PRO A 19 18.55 31.88 56.54
C PRO A 19 17.78 30.69 55.93
N PRO A 20 16.77 30.92 55.08
CA PRO A 20 15.94 29.86 54.52
C PRO A 20 16.79 28.92 53.66
N SER A 21 16.72 27.64 54.01
CA SER A 21 17.26 26.51 53.26
C SER A 21 16.68 26.48 51.84
N HIS A 22 17.57 26.57 50.84
CA HIS A 22 17.27 26.30 49.43
C HIS A 22 16.63 24.90 49.28
N PRO A 23 15.56 24.74 48.47
CA PRO A 23 15.11 23.42 48.08
C PRO A 23 16.14 22.79 47.13
N PRO A 24 16.51 21.51 47.32
CA PRO A 24 17.25 20.78 46.31
C PRO A 24 16.26 20.21 45.29
N HIS A 25 16.71 20.09 44.04
CA HIS A 25 16.11 19.33 42.93
C HIS A 25 15.00 20.00 42.10
N SER A 26 15.41 20.50 40.95
CA SER A 26 14.75 20.18 39.69
C SER A 26 15.81 19.66 38.72
N ASN A 27 15.91 18.33 38.60
CA ASN A 27 16.55 17.74 37.42
C ASN A 27 15.79 18.29 36.20
N PRO A 28 16.46 18.70 35.12
CA PRO A 28 15.77 18.96 33.88
C PRO A 28 15.11 17.64 33.46
N ASP A 29 13.80 17.68 33.28
CA ASP A 29 13.00 16.63 32.65
C ASP A 29 13.76 16.16 31.40
N PRO A 30 14.05 14.86 31.21
CA PRO A 30 14.65 14.40 29.98
C PRO A 30 13.71 14.78 28.83
N THR A 31 14.13 15.77 28.05
CA THR A 31 13.47 16.13 26.80
C THR A 31 13.32 14.82 26.02
N PRO A 32 12.11 14.45 25.54
CA PRO A 32 11.96 13.24 24.77
C PRO A 32 12.89 13.36 23.56
N THR A 33 13.95 12.54 23.55
CA THR A 33 14.80 12.37 22.39
C THR A 33 13.88 12.15 21.21
N PRO A 34 13.94 12.96 20.13
CA PRO A 34 13.21 12.65 18.93
C PRO A 34 13.69 11.27 18.50
N SER A 35 12.78 10.29 18.50
CA SER A 35 13.01 9.03 17.83
C SER A 35 13.52 9.35 16.42
N PRO A 36 14.44 8.55 15.85
CA PRO A 36 14.92 8.78 14.48
C PRO A 36 13.73 8.64 13.54
N ASN A 37 13.06 9.76 13.28
CA ASN A 37 11.86 9.82 12.47
C ASN A 37 12.34 9.68 11.04
N SER A 38 12.25 8.47 10.51
CA SER A 38 12.59 8.22 9.11
C SER A 38 11.75 9.15 8.22
N PRO A 39 12.34 9.73 7.15
CA PRO A 39 11.62 10.71 6.33
C PRO A 39 10.52 10.03 5.51
N ASP A 40 9.42 10.74 5.31
CA ASP A 40 8.38 10.31 4.37
C ASP A 40 8.94 10.42 2.94
N LEU A 41 8.80 9.35 2.16
CA LEU A 41 9.38 9.24 0.82
C LEU A 41 8.41 8.52 -0.12
N GLN A 42 8.22 9.05 -1.32
CA GLN A 42 7.47 8.37 -2.37
C GLN A 42 8.35 8.11 -3.58
N LEU A 43 8.34 6.87 -4.06
CA LEU A 43 9.11 6.40 -5.21
C LEU A 43 8.16 5.93 -6.29
N HIS A 44 8.47 6.32 -7.53
CA HIS A 44 7.74 5.95 -8.73
C HIS A 44 8.65 5.08 -9.59
N LEU A 45 8.22 3.84 -9.84
CA LEU A 45 9.05 2.81 -10.45
C LEU A 45 8.32 2.24 -11.65
N TYR A 46 8.94 2.30 -12.82
CA TYR A 46 8.45 1.55 -13.98
C TYR A 46 9.01 0.12 -13.93
N LEU A 47 8.12 -0.87 -13.80
CA LEU A 47 8.49 -2.28 -13.67
C LEU A 47 8.14 -3.03 -14.96
N ASN A 48 9.13 -3.79 -15.46
CA ASN A 48 8.92 -4.83 -16.47
C ASN A 48 9.41 -6.14 -15.88
N TRP A 49 8.48 -7.02 -15.54
CA TRP A 49 8.74 -8.22 -14.76
C TRP A 49 8.27 -9.47 -15.50
N HIS A 50 9.20 -10.40 -15.72
CA HIS A 50 8.92 -11.72 -16.26
C HIS A 50 9.13 -12.75 -15.16
N SER A 51 8.04 -13.20 -14.54
CA SER A 51 8.13 -14.10 -13.39
C SER A 51 8.28 -15.56 -13.82
N ASN A 52 9.02 -16.32 -13.01
CA ASN A 52 8.94 -17.78 -12.92
C ASN A 52 8.05 -18.22 -11.74
N LEU A 53 7.08 -17.38 -11.36
CA LEU A 53 6.20 -17.62 -10.22
C LEU A 53 5.29 -18.82 -10.50
N ARG A 54 5.23 -19.75 -9.54
CA ARG A 54 4.31 -20.87 -9.58
C ARG A 54 3.37 -20.85 -8.39
N LEU A 55 2.14 -20.40 -8.61
CA LEU A 55 1.07 -20.40 -7.61
C LEU A 55 0.08 -21.52 -7.92
N THR A 56 -0.09 -22.46 -7.00
CA THR A 56 -1.07 -23.54 -7.15
C THR A 56 -2.25 -23.30 -6.21
N LEU A 57 -3.45 -23.17 -6.78
CA LEU A 57 -4.72 -23.10 -6.08
C LEU A 57 -5.47 -24.42 -6.24
N THR A 58 -5.80 -25.06 -5.12
CA THR A 58 -6.66 -26.25 -5.10
C THR A 58 -8.00 -25.86 -4.49
N THR A 59 -9.08 -26.07 -5.24
CA THR A 59 -10.45 -25.75 -4.83
C THR A 59 -11.40 -26.84 -5.31
N SER A 60 -12.69 -26.74 -4.97
CA SER A 60 -13.72 -27.70 -5.39
C SER A 60 -14.85 -26.98 -6.10
N LEU A 61 -15.21 -27.45 -7.29
CA LEU A 61 -16.40 -27.00 -8.01
C LEU A 61 -17.61 -27.79 -7.55
N LEU A 62 -18.60 -27.08 -7.00
CA LEU A 62 -19.84 -27.67 -6.54
C LEU A 62 -20.86 -27.74 -7.69
N ILE A 63 -21.46 -28.91 -7.89
CA ILE A 63 -22.48 -29.18 -8.92
C ILE A 63 -23.83 -29.32 -8.22
N ASN A 64 -24.80 -28.51 -8.65
CA ASN A 64 -26.15 -28.41 -8.05
C ASN A 64 -27.24 -29.03 -8.95
N TYR A 65 -26.97 -30.18 -9.59
CA TYR A 65 -27.93 -30.84 -10.46
C TYR A 65 -27.89 -32.36 -10.26
N PRO A 66 -29.03 -33.05 -10.03
CA PRO A 66 -30.40 -32.52 -9.99
C PRO A 66 -30.82 -31.87 -8.65
N SER A 67 -29.98 -31.94 -7.61
CA SER A 67 -30.22 -31.34 -6.28
C SER A 67 -29.07 -30.43 -5.84
N PRO A 68 -29.25 -29.55 -4.83
CA PRO A 68 -28.16 -28.79 -4.24
C PRO A 68 -27.05 -29.68 -3.69
N SER A 69 -25.80 -29.23 -3.78
CA SER A 69 -24.60 -29.94 -3.31
C SER A 69 -24.50 -31.39 -3.79
N PHE A 70 -25.05 -31.69 -4.97
CA PHE A 70 -25.14 -33.05 -5.51
C PHE A 70 -23.77 -33.70 -5.70
N MET A 71 -22.78 -32.93 -6.17
CA MET A 71 -21.42 -33.43 -6.37
C MET A 71 -20.42 -32.29 -6.17
N SER A 72 -19.21 -32.63 -5.74
CA SER A 72 -18.07 -31.71 -5.77
C SER A 72 -16.95 -32.32 -6.61
N LEU A 73 -16.34 -31.50 -7.47
CA LEU A 73 -15.27 -31.91 -8.34
C LEU A 73 -14.01 -31.10 -7.98
N PRO A 74 -12.91 -31.75 -7.56
CA PRO A 74 -11.69 -31.03 -7.24
C PRO A 74 -11.11 -30.39 -8.50
N ILE A 75 -10.66 -29.16 -8.35
CA ILE A 75 -9.99 -28.36 -9.38
C ILE A 75 -8.64 -27.92 -8.83
N LYS A 76 -7.60 -28.11 -9.62
CA LYS A 76 -6.26 -27.59 -9.38
C LYS A 76 -5.90 -26.63 -10.50
N LEU A 77 -5.57 -25.40 -10.12
CA LEU A 77 -5.14 -24.33 -11.02
C LEU A 77 -3.72 -23.96 -10.66
N SER A 78 -2.83 -23.97 -11.65
CA SER A 78 -1.43 -23.56 -11.46
C SER A 78 -1.15 -22.37 -12.35
N VAL A 79 -0.98 -21.18 -11.77
CA VAL A 79 -0.42 -20.04 -12.49
C VAL A 79 1.09 -20.28 -12.55
N THR A 80 1.63 -20.53 -13.74
CA THR A 80 3.03 -20.96 -13.96
C THR A 80 3.92 -19.88 -14.54
N GLY A 81 3.34 -18.79 -15.03
CA GLY A 81 4.07 -17.65 -15.56
C GLY A 81 3.20 -16.42 -15.58
N LEU A 82 3.79 -15.29 -15.25
CA LEU A 82 3.13 -13.99 -15.24
C LEU A 82 4.11 -12.94 -15.74
N VAL A 83 3.70 -12.19 -16.76
CA VAL A 83 4.41 -11.00 -17.23
C VAL A 83 3.64 -9.79 -16.73
N PHE A 84 4.33 -8.90 -16.02
CA PHE A 84 3.80 -7.64 -15.53
C PHE A 84 4.56 -6.48 -16.15
N THR A 85 3.84 -5.46 -16.63
CA THR A 85 4.44 -4.22 -17.11
C THR A 85 3.58 -3.04 -16.67
N GLY A 86 4.14 -2.16 -15.85
CA GLY A 86 3.39 -1.03 -15.31
C GLY A 86 4.22 -0.14 -14.38
N GLU A 87 3.68 1.03 -14.06
CA GLU A 87 4.26 1.92 -13.07
C GLU A 87 3.72 1.59 -11.67
N VAL A 88 4.59 1.61 -10.67
CA VAL A 88 4.26 1.32 -9.28
C VAL A 88 4.73 2.47 -8.40
N ALA A 89 3.83 2.99 -7.57
CA ALA A 89 4.17 3.93 -6.53
C ALA A 89 4.36 3.20 -5.20
N VAL A 90 5.48 3.50 -4.55
CA VAL A 90 5.82 3.03 -3.20
C VAL A 90 5.97 4.27 -2.33
N ALA A 91 5.05 4.47 -1.39
CA ALA A 91 5.11 5.57 -0.42
C ALA A 91 5.43 5.04 0.97
N TYR A 92 6.55 5.47 1.53
CA TYR A 92 6.95 5.18 2.89
C TYR A 92 6.52 6.32 3.82
N GLU A 93 5.69 5.98 4.81
CA GLU A 93 5.31 6.86 5.92
C GLU A 93 6.23 6.52 7.11
N GLY A 94 7.30 7.29 7.23
CA GLY A 94 8.37 7.02 8.18
C GLY A 94 7.99 7.28 9.63
N SER A 95 7.04 8.19 9.86
CA SER A 95 6.49 8.45 11.21
C SER A 95 5.68 7.29 11.79
N ARG A 96 5.13 6.43 10.93
CA ARG A 96 4.33 5.25 11.33
C ARG A 96 4.96 3.91 10.96
N GLY A 97 6.11 3.92 10.28
CA GLY A 97 6.74 2.72 9.75
C GLY A 97 5.83 1.97 8.78
N ARG A 98 5.12 2.67 7.89
CA ARG A 98 4.21 2.05 6.92
C ARG A 98 4.70 2.21 5.51
N VAL A 99 4.49 1.19 4.69
CA VAL A 99 4.76 1.22 3.26
C VAL A 99 3.43 1.05 2.54
N HIS A 100 3.06 2.04 1.75
CA HIS A 100 1.91 2.01 0.85
C HIS A 100 2.38 1.66 -0.56
N LEU A 101 1.66 0.75 -1.21
CA LEU A 101 1.96 0.25 -2.54
C LEU A 101 0.71 0.33 -3.42
N CYS A 102 0.84 0.95 -4.58
CA CYS A 102 -0.18 0.88 -5.64
C CYS A 102 0.45 0.85 -7.02
N VAL A 103 -0.32 0.35 -7.98
CA VAL A 103 -0.02 0.40 -9.41
C VAL A 103 -0.69 1.64 -10.00
N LEU A 104 0.01 2.34 -10.87
CA LEU A 104 -0.48 3.51 -11.57
C LEU A 104 -0.85 3.14 -12.99
N ASP A 105 -2.00 3.62 -13.44
CA ASP A 105 -2.40 3.49 -14.84
C ASP A 105 -1.63 4.53 -15.69
N ASP A 106 -0.97 4.07 -16.75
CA ASP A 106 -0.24 4.94 -17.68
C ASP A 106 -1.18 5.84 -18.51
N LEU A 107 -2.46 5.49 -18.57
CA LEU A 107 -3.51 6.30 -19.20
C LEU A 107 -4.24 7.22 -18.22
N ASP A 108 -3.89 7.22 -16.92
CA ASP A 108 -4.46 8.15 -15.94
C ASP A 108 -4.02 9.59 -16.25
N PRO A 109 -4.97 10.54 -16.49
CA PRO A 109 -4.66 11.95 -16.71
C PRO A 109 -3.89 12.62 -15.56
N TYR A 110 -4.00 12.08 -14.34
CA TYR A 110 -3.33 12.58 -13.16
C TYR A 110 -2.04 11.82 -12.83
N GLY A 111 -1.69 10.85 -13.68
CA GLY A 111 -0.51 10.03 -13.52
C GLY A 111 0.80 10.86 -13.55
N PRO A 112 1.81 10.46 -12.79
CA PRO A 112 3.16 11.07 -12.78
C PRO A 112 3.83 11.01 -14.16
N ALA A 113 3.56 9.95 -14.92
CA ALA A 113 4.07 9.74 -16.27
C ALA A 113 3.25 10.49 -17.34
N CYS A 114 2.18 11.21 -16.98
CA CYS A 114 1.46 12.06 -17.93
C CYS A 114 2.41 13.14 -18.47
N ARG A 115 2.98 12.84 -19.63
CA ARG A 115 3.69 13.81 -20.44
C ARG A 115 2.65 14.84 -20.84
N ARG A 116 2.63 15.99 -20.13
CA ARG A 116 1.76 17.13 -20.44
C ARG A 116 1.65 17.24 -21.96
N PRO A 117 0.44 17.22 -22.56
CA PRO A 117 0.32 17.38 -24.00
C PRO A 117 1.04 18.67 -24.34
N ARG A 118 2.14 18.54 -25.08
CA ARG A 118 2.90 19.68 -25.60
C ARG A 118 1.87 20.51 -26.34
N SER A 119 1.61 21.72 -25.82
CA SER A 119 0.66 22.70 -26.37
C SER A 119 0.57 22.56 -27.88
N GLN A 120 -0.53 21.99 -28.37
CA GLN A 120 -0.82 22.00 -29.80
C GLN A 120 -1.15 23.44 -30.13
N THR A 121 -0.10 24.15 -30.54
CA THR A 121 -0.19 25.42 -31.24
C THR A 121 -1.00 25.16 -32.50
N SER A 122 -2.08 25.91 -32.62
CA SER A 122 -2.98 26.04 -33.75
C SER A 122 -2.28 25.96 -35.12
N THR A 123 -2.59 24.96 -35.94
CA THR A 123 -2.64 25.13 -37.41
C THR A 123 -3.47 24.01 -38.08
N HIS A 124 -4.59 24.42 -38.71
CA HIS A 124 -5.34 23.85 -39.86
C HIS A 124 -5.51 22.33 -40.08
N PRO A 125 -6.73 21.86 -40.43
CA PRO A 125 -6.92 20.57 -41.09
C PRO A 125 -7.23 20.75 -42.59
N ASP A 126 -6.34 20.28 -43.46
CA ASP A 126 -6.69 19.83 -44.80
C ASP A 126 -5.89 18.56 -45.14
N MET A 127 -6.66 17.50 -45.42
CA MET A 127 -6.41 16.32 -46.27
C MET A 127 -5.32 15.27 -45.92
N ASP A 128 -5.84 14.05 -45.69
CA ASP A 128 -5.38 12.71 -46.06
C ASP A 128 -3.93 12.28 -45.82
N GLU A 129 -3.72 11.43 -44.79
CA GLU A 129 -2.85 10.26 -44.92
C GLU A 129 -3.43 9.04 -44.18
N GLU A 130 -3.63 8.00 -44.97
CA GLU A 130 -4.06 6.64 -44.67
C GLU A 130 -2.98 5.90 -43.87
N SER A 131 -3.23 5.69 -42.57
CA SER A 131 -2.63 4.59 -41.81
C SER A 131 -3.60 4.21 -40.70
N GLY A 132 -4.10 2.98 -40.75
CA GLY A 132 -5.29 2.51 -40.04
C GLY A 132 -5.28 2.80 -38.54
N LYS A 133 -5.93 3.89 -38.14
CA LYS A 133 -6.39 4.11 -36.78
C LYS A 133 -7.50 3.09 -36.53
N ARG A 134 -7.13 1.99 -35.88
CA ARG A 134 -8.10 1.25 -35.07
C ARG A 134 -8.58 2.25 -34.02
N ASP A 135 -9.76 2.84 -34.24
CA ASP A 135 -10.55 3.55 -33.23
C ASP A 135 -11.03 2.56 -32.15
N GLY A 136 -10.08 1.85 -31.54
CA GLY A 136 -10.30 0.90 -30.48
C GLY A 136 -9.99 1.61 -29.18
N LYS A 137 -10.98 1.68 -28.29
CA LYS A 137 -10.75 2.03 -26.89
C LYS A 137 -9.52 1.26 -26.39
N PRO A 138 -8.60 1.90 -25.65
CA PRO A 138 -7.44 1.23 -25.10
C PRO A 138 -7.89 0.01 -24.28
N LEU A 139 -7.08 -1.05 -24.31
CA LEU A 139 -7.38 -2.27 -23.56
C LEU A 139 -7.60 -1.93 -22.07
N PRO A 140 -8.46 -2.70 -21.36
CA PRO A 140 -8.62 -2.56 -19.92
C PRO A 140 -7.28 -2.57 -19.19
N VAL A 141 -7.16 -1.81 -18.10
CA VAL A 141 -5.89 -1.65 -17.37
C VAL A 141 -5.32 -2.99 -16.92
N GLY A 142 -6.15 -3.92 -16.43
CA GLY A 142 -5.69 -5.26 -16.07
C GLY A 142 -5.08 -6.05 -17.24
N GLN A 143 -5.56 -5.86 -18.48
CA GLN A 143 -4.98 -6.50 -19.67
C GLN A 143 -3.65 -5.85 -20.10
N ARG A 144 -3.51 -4.54 -19.89
CA ARG A 144 -2.25 -3.82 -20.18
C ARG A 144 -1.17 -4.17 -19.15
N LEU A 145 -1.55 -4.22 -17.88
CA LEU A 145 -0.65 -4.56 -16.77
C LEU A 145 -0.19 -6.02 -16.82
N LEU A 146 -1.10 -6.94 -17.17
CA LEU A 146 -0.85 -8.39 -17.24
C LEU A 146 -1.15 -8.94 -18.65
N PRO A 147 -0.29 -8.65 -19.64
CA PRO A 147 -0.49 -9.07 -21.01
C PRO A 147 -0.43 -10.60 -21.15
N THR A 148 0.41 -11.27 -20.36
CA THR A 148 0.58 -12.73 -20.40
C THR A 148 0.44 -13.33 -19.01
N ILE A 149 -0.49 -14.29 -18.88
CA ILE A 149 -0.70 -15.11 -17.70
C ILE A 149 -0.81 -16.56 -18.17
N LEU A 150 0.14 -17.42 -17.78
CA LEU A 150 0.14 -18.83 -18.10
C LEU A 150 -0.53 -19.60 -16.97
N ILE A 151 -1.57 -20.35 -17.29
CA ILE A 151 -2.35 -21.13 -16.34
C ILE A 151 -2.48 -22.56 -16.85
N GLU A 152 -2.19 -23.52 -15.99
CA GLU A 152 -2.49 -24.93 -16.19
C GLU A 152 -3.67 -25.31 -15.31
N SER A 153 -4.69 -25.96 -15.89
CA SER A 153 -5.87 -26.42 -15.16
C SER A 153 -6.00 -27.94 -15.16
N GLU A 154 -6.38 -28.51 -14.01
CA GLU A 154 -6.73 -29.92 -13.86
C GLU A 154 -8.07 -30.01 -13.11
N ILE A 155 -9.04 -30.74 -13.67
CA ILE A 155 -10.38 -30.90 -13.11
C ILE A 155 -10.68 -32.39 -12.99
N GLY A 156 -11.04 -32.84 -11.80
CA GLY A 156 -11.41 -34.24 -11.54
C GLY A 156 -10.49 -34.96 -10.58
N GLN A 157 -10.82 -36.22 -10.31
CA GLN A 157 -10.06 -37.05 -9.36
C GLN A 157 -8.83 -37.64 -10.06
N ALA A 158 -7.64 -37.43 -9.48
CA ALA A 158 -6.36 -37.90 -10.02
C ALA A 158 -6.38 -39.40 -10.36
N ASP A 159 -7.11 -40.20 -9.58
CA ASP A 159 -7.13 -41.66 -9.69
C ASP A 159 -8.19 -42.21 -10.66
N LYS A 160 -8.98 -41.34 -11.32
CA LYS A 160 -10.05 -41.76 -12.23
C LYS A 160 -10.00 -40.98 -13.55
N HIS A 161 -10.78 -39.91 -13.62
CA HIS A 161 -10.92 -39.07 -14.81
C HIS A 161 -10.51 -37.65 -14.46
N VAL A 162 -9.51 -37.16 -15.17
CA VAL A 162 -9.02 -35.78 -15.08
C VAL A 162 -9.11 -35.14 -16.46
N LEU A 163 -9.71 -33.96 -16.51
CA LEU A 163 -9.61 -33.06 -17.65
C LEU A 163 -8.48 -32.08 -17.36
N LYS A 164 -7.47 -32.07 -18.23
CA LYS A 164 -6.38 -31.10 -18.17
C LYS A 164 -6.57 -30.02 -19.22
N ASN A 165 -6.00 -28.85 -18.97
CA ASN A 165 -5.93 -27.74 -19.91
C ASN A 165 -7.33 -27.27 -20.37
N VAL A 166 -8.25 -27.12 -19.42
CA VAL A 166 -9.62 -26.68 -19.66
C VAL A 166 -9.63 -25.19 -19.95
N THR A 167 -9.48 -24.83 -21.23
CA THR A 167 -9.31 -23.44 -21.71
C THR A 167 -10.36 -22.46 -21.18
N ARG A 168 -11.62 -22.90 -21.00
CA ARG A 168 -12.68 -22.03 -20.46
C ARG A 168 -12.40 -21.61 -19.02
N VAL A 169 -11.89 -22.54 -18.20
CA VAL A 169 -11.53 -22.27 -16.80
C VAL A 169 -10.28 -21.41 -16.74
N GLU A 170 -9.27 -21.70 -17.57
CA GLU A 170 -8.05 -20.89 -17.65
C GLU A 170 -8.36 -19.44 -18.01
N ARG A 171 -9.12 -19.20 -19.08
CA ARG A 171 -9.53 -17.83 -19.48
C ARG A 171 -10.31 -17.13 -18.38
N PHE A 172 -11.24 -17.82 -17.74
CA PHE A 172 -11.99 -17.27 -16.61
C PHE A 172 -11.05 -16.82 -15.48
N ILE A 173 -10.09 -17.65 -15.08
CA ILE A 173 -9.15 -17.30 -14.01
C ILE A 173 -8.21 -16.17 -14.43
N GLN A 174 -7.76 -16.13 -15.68
CA GLN A 174 -6.99 -14.99 -16.18
C GLN A 174 -7.78 -13.68 -16.06
N ASP A 175 -9.06 -13.69 -16.41
CA ASP A 175 -9.91 -12.51 -16.30
C ASP A 175 -10.15 -12.11 -14.84
N VAL A 176 -10.34 -13.08 -13.95
CA VAL A 176 -10.41 -12.84 -12.50
C VAL A 176 -9.13 -12.19 -11.98
N ILE A 177 -7.95 -12.74 -12.30
CA ILE A 177 -6.67 -12.18 -11.85
C ILE A 177 -6.48 -10.74 -12.34
N ARG A 178 -6.76 -10.48 -13.61
CA ARG A 178 -6.66 -9.11 -14.18
C ARG A 178 -7.58 -8.14 -13.48
N LYS A 179 -8.83 -8.56 -13.26
CA LYS A 179 -9.84 -7.76 -12.56
C LYS A 179 -9.43 -7.51 -11.11
N THR A 180 -8.93 -8.53 -10.40
CA THR A 180 -8.44 -8.38 -9.03
C THR A 180 -7.28 -7.39 -8.97
N VAL A 181 -6.30 -7.45 -9.88
CA VAL A 181 -5.20 -6.46 -9.90
C VAL A 181 -5.74 -5.05 -10.13
N GLU A 182 -6.69 -4.89 -11.05
CA GLU A 182 -7.35 -3.61 -11.33
C GLU A 182 -8.13 -3.08 -10.11
N GLU A 183 -8.89 -3.92 -9.43
CA GLU A 183 -9.75 -3.50 -8.31
C GLU A 183 -8.98 -3.32 -6.99
N GLU A 184 -7.87 -4.04 -6.78
CA GLU A 184 -7.18 -4.08 -5.48
C GLU A 184 -5.85 -3.31 -5.47
N LEU A 185 -5.15 -3.24 -6.60
CA LEU A 185 -3.80 -2.66 -6.68
C LEU A 185 -3.73 -1.36 -7.46
N VAL A 186 -4.63 -1.13 -8.42
CA VAL A 186 -4.59 0.10 -9.22
C VAL A 186 -5.14 1.27 -8.42
N PHE A 187 -4.40 2.39 -8.45
CA PHE A 187 -4.81 3.64 -7.81
C PHE A 187 -6.25 4.02 -8.24
N PRO A 188 -7.13 4.43 -7.30
CA PRO A 188 -6.86 4.89 -5.95
C PRO A 188 -6.72 3.80 -4.88
N ASN A 189 -6.79 2.51 -5.25
CA ASN A 189 -6.58 1.42 -4.30
C ASN A 189 -5.09 1.24 -4.01
N PHE A 190 -4.76 0.90 -2.76
CA PHE A 190 -3.38 0.68 -2.33
C PHE A 190 -3.34 -0.31 -1.17
N HIS A 191 -2.24 -1.05 -1.07
CA HIS A 191 -1.97 -1.93 0.05
C HIS A 191 -1.03 -1.25 1.03
N THR A 192 -1.29 -1.41 2.32
CA THR A 192 -0.42 -0.89 3.38
C THR A 192 0.26 -2.05 4.10
N LEU A 193 1.59 -2.07 4.06
CA LEU A 193 2.43 -2.98 4.80
C LEU A 193 2.96 -2.27 6.04
N ILE A 194 2.81 -2.90 7.21
CA ILE A 194 3.37 -2.37 8.46
C ILE A 194 4.78 -2.94 8.61
N VAL A 195 5.78 -2.06 8.55
CA VAL A 195 7.16 -2.40 8.85
C VAL A 195 7.31 -2.34 10.36
N GLY A 196 7.16 -3.50 11.02
CA GLY A 196 7.27 -3.59 12.47
C GLY A 196 8.63 -3.11 12.97
N ASP A 197 8.62 -2.47 14.14
CA ASP A 197 9.83 -2.21 14.90
C ASP A 197 10.40 -3.58 15.32
N GLN A 198 11.52 -4.00 14.74
CA GLN A 198 12.26 -5.15 15.26
C GLN A 198 12.78 -4.73 16.62
N GLY A 199 12.05 -5.15 17.67
CA GLY A 199 12.36 -4.87 19.06
C GLY A 199 13.86 -4.95 19.31
N ARG A 200 14.41 -3.80 19.72
CA ARG A 200 15.79 -3.64 20.14
C ARG A 200 15.83 -3.33 21.62
#